data_AF-A0A958MNK4-F1
#
_entry.id   AF-A0A958MNK4-F1
#
_cell.length_a   1.000
_cell.length_b   1.000
_cell.length_c   1.000
_cell.angle_alpha   90.00
_cell.angle_beta   90.00
_cell.angle_gamma   90.00
#
_symmetry.space_group_name_H-M   'P 1'
#
loop_
_entity.id
_entity.type
_entity.pdbx_description
1 polymer ?
#
loop_
_entity_poly.entity_id
_entity_poly.type
_entity_poly.pdbx_seq_one_letter_code
_entity_poly.pdbx_strand_id
1 'polypeptide(L)'
;MKTYIFIFVLMLSSGLSFSQVGIGTVTPDESAILDISSTNKGFLLPRMNEAQRDAIANPAIGLLIYLIEGNVQCLQVYNGSNWENIYCPTSNTMPLAKNVSVSGILSVGELLTANYTYEDAEGDVEGTSLYQWYRADDALGTNEMAITGATNLNYMLSVNDNGKYLSFGVTPRAVTGALTGLEVKSNYIGAVGAVITNEARINEFHYDNVGTDVNEFVEIRITGNLSSQPVDLSQYSVVLYNGSDQSLYLSETLSNLTRTCDASNCYYVWDSIAIQNGAPDGIALSGPSGLIEFLSYEGTFTAANGIASGVLSIDVGVLETNGSNATGAIEKSTAGVWTLNVNSNTKGAENSL
;
A
#
# COMPACT_ATOMS: atom_id res chain seq x y z
N MET A 1 -1.42 108.02 -34.00
CA MET A 1 -1.75 107.01 -32.97
C MET A 1 -0.47 106.29 -32.58
N LYS A 2 -0.17 106.19 -31.28
CA LYS A 2 1.02 105.53 -30.75
C LYS A 2 0.77 104.03 -30.71
N THR A 3 1.61 103.23 -31.36
CA THR A 3 1.55 101.77 -31.27
C THR A 3 2.75 101.29 -30.46
N TYR A 4 2.49 100.79 -29.26
CA TYR A 4 3.49 100.22 -28.36
C TYR A 4 3.78 98.78 -28.80
N ILE A 5 5.04 98.48 -29.11
CA ILE A 5 5.51 97.11 -29.38
C ILE A 5 5.95 96.52 -28.03
N PHE A 6 5.20 95.54 -27.52
CA PHE A 6 5.61 94.71 -26.39
C PHE A 6 6.55 93.61 -26.91
N ILE A 7 7.85 93.73 -26.63
CA ILE A 7 8.81 92.65 -26.89
C ILE A 7 8.77 91.69 -25.70
N PHE A 8 8.20 90.51 -25.91
CA PHE A 8 8.23 89.40 -24.97
C PHE A 8 9.58 88.68 -25.13
N VAL A 9 10.54 88.94 -24.25
CA VAL A 9 11.83 88.23 -24.23
C VAL A 9 11.60 86.83 -23.69
N LEU A 10 11.59 85.84 -24.59
CA LEU A 10 11.55 84.43 -24.24
C LEU A 10 12.93 84.02 -23.70
N MET A 11 13.08 83.89 -22.39
CA MET A 11 14.27 83.26 -21.79
C MET A 11 14.26 81.77 -22.15
N LEU A 12 15.09 81.36 -23.12
CA LEU A 12 15.42 79.95 -23.34
C LEU A 12 16.34 79.48 -22.21
N SER A 13 15.76 78.81 -21.20
CA SER A 13 16.54 78.02 -20.24
C SER A 13 17.00 76.73 -20.91
N SER A 14 18.26 76.67 -21.35
CA SER A 14 18.89 75.44 -21.80
C SER A 14 19.15 74.52 -20.60
N GLY A 15 18.19 73.65 -20.27
CA GLY A 15 18.45 72.55 -19.34
C GLY A 15 19.49 71.60 -19.92
N LEU A 16 20.57 71.34 -19.19
CA LEU A 16 21.55 70.32 -19.52
C LEU A 16 20.83 68.96 -19.50
N SER A 17 20.68 68.32 -20.66
CA SER A 17 20.15 66.96 -20.76
C SER A 17 21.33 65.99 -20.76
N PHE A 18 21.44 65.16 -19.71
CA PHE A 18 22.42 64.08 -19.65
C PHE A 18 21.94 62.88 -20.47
N SER A 19 22.80 62.31 -21.31
CA SER A 19 22.49 61.15 -22.16
C SER A 19 22.73 59.83 -21.44
N GLN A 20 22.10 59.63 -20.28
CA GLN A 20 22.13 58.36 -19.54
C GLN A 20 21.00 57.43 -20.00
N VAL A 21 21.24 56.13 -19.97
CA VAL A 21 20.22 55.13 -20.28
C VAL A 21 19.62 54.62 -18.97
N GLY A 22 18.38 55.00 -18.68
CA GLY A 22 17.58 54.39 -17.62
C GLY A 22 16.64 53.32 -18.17
N ILE A 23 16.61 52.13 -17.55
CA ILE A 23 15.62 51.09 -17.81
C ILE A 23 14.83 50.86 -16.53
N GLY A 24 13.54 51.22 -16.53
CA GLY A 24 12.69 51.15 -15.34
C GLY A 24 12.89 52.28 -14.34
N THR A 25 13.72 53.27 -14.65
CA THR A 25 13.89 54.52 -13.89
C THR A 25 13.96 55.72 -14.85
N VAL A 26 13.41 56.86 -14.42
CA VAL A 26 13.55 58.16 -15.11
C VAL A 26 14.60 59.07 -14.47
N THR A 27 15.17 58.63 -13.34
CA THR A 27 16.27 59.28 -12.63
C THR A 27 17.37 58.24 -12.43
N PRO A 28 18.13 57.91 -13.48
CA PRO A 28 19.33 57.07 -13.34
C PRO A 28 20.28 57.68 -12.30
N ASP A 29 21.02 56.84 -11.59
CA ASP A 29 22.08 57.30 -10.70
C ASP A 29 23.11 58.16 -11.47
N GLU A 30 23.55 59.26 -10.87
CA GLU A 30 24.45 60.23 -11.53
C GLU A 30 25.79 59.60 -11.95
N SER A 31 26.22 58.53 -11.27
CA SER A 31 27.44 57.79 -11.58
C SER A 31 27.27 56.74 -12.69
N ALA A 32 26.04 56.49 -13.16
CA ALA A 32 25.73 55.42 -14.11
C ALA A 32 25.56 55.93 -15.55
N ILE A 33 26.18 55.22 -16.49
CA ILE A 33 25.85 55.34 -17.93
C ILE A 33 24.58 54.53 -18.25
N LEU A 34 24.39 53.40 -17.57
CA LEU A 34 23.22 52.53 -17.63
C LEU A 34 22.75 52.21 -16.20
N ASP A 35 21.49 52.53 -15.90
CA ASP A 35 20.85 52.18 -14.63
C ASP A 35 19.57 51.36 -14.91
N ILE A 36 19.44 50.22 -14.23
CA ILE A 36 18.31 49.29 -14.40
C ILE A 36 17.63 49.13 -13.04
N SER A 37 16.40 49.60 -12.92
CA SER A 37 15.61 49.50 -11.69
C SER A 37 14.36 48.65 -11.90
N SER A 38 14.18 47.66 -11.02
CA SER A 38 12.98 46.84 -10.95
C SER A 38 12.89 46.17 -9.57
N THR A 39 11.67 45.99 -9.07
CA THR A 39 11.42 45.25 -7.81
C THR A 39 11.06 43.78 -8.05
N ASN A 40 10.85 43.38 -9.31
CA ASN A 40 10.36 42.04 -9.65
C ASN A 40 10.96 41.44 -10.94
N LYS A 41 11.96 42.10 -11.55
CA LYS A 41 12.68 41.61 -12.74
C LYS A 41 14.18 41.75 -12.51
N GLY A 42 14.97 40.84 -13.08
CA GLY A 42 16.43 40.89 -13.08
C GLY A 42 17.03 41.21 -14.45
N PHE A 43 18.36 41.27 -14.50
CA PHE A 43 19.11 41.38 -15.75
C PHE A 43 19.52 39.99 -16.24
N LEU A 44 19.03 39.60 -17.43
CA LEU A 44 19.37 38.32 -18.05
C LEU A 44 20.55 38.50 -18.99
N LEU A 45 21.73 38.00 -18.59
CA LEU A 45 22.93 37.97 -19.43
C LEU A 45 22.76 37.01 -20.62
N PRO A 46 23.50 37.22 -21.73
CA PRO A 46 23.56 36.25 -22.82
C PRO A 46 23.96 34.86 -22.30
N ARG A 47 23.14 33.85 -22.62
CA ARG A 47 23.35 32.44 -22.21
C ARG A 47 23.86 31.63 -23.40
N MET A 48 24.94 30.89 -23.20
CA MET A 48 25.60 30.16 -24.29
C MET A 48 26.42 28.98 -23.76
N ASN A 49 26.67 27.99 -24.62
CA ASN A 49 27.60 26.88 -24.36
C ASN A 49 29.05 27.25 -24.73
N GLU A 50 30.01 26.35 -24.49
CA GLU A 50 31.42 26.65 -24.73
C GLU A 50 31.72 26.95 -26.20
N ALA A 51 31.17 26.16 -27.13
CA ALA A 51 31.38 26.36 -28.56
C ALA A 51 30.88 27.73 -29.03
N GLN A 52 29.74 28.19 -28.52
CA GLN A 52 29.16 29.50 -28.84
C GLN A 52 29.96 30.64 -28.20
N ARG A 53 30.41 30.47 -26.95
CA ARG A 53 31.27 31.44 -26.25
C ARG A 53 32.59 31.62 -26.99
N ASP A 54 33.21 30.52 -27.41
CA ASP A 54 34.51 30.52 -28.07
C ASP A 54 34.42 30.99 -29.53
N ALA A 55 33.22 31.00 -30.11
CA ALA A 55 32.94 31.60 -31.42
C ALA A 55 32.83 33.14 -31.37
N ILE A 56 32.85 33.77 -30.19
CA ILE A 56 32.85 35.24 -30.07
C ILE A 56 34.21 35.76 -30.54
N ALA A 57 34.24 36.40 -31.72
CA ALA A 57 35.45 37.00 -32.26
C ALA A 57 35.82 38.28 -31.52
N ASN A 58 37.08 38.40 -31.09
CA ASN A 58 37.63 39.58 -30.40
C ASN A 58 36.78 40.07 -29.22
N PRO A 59 36.51 39.23 -28.19
CA PRO A 59 35.71 39.64 -27.04
C PRO A 59 36.36 40.81 -26.31
N ALA A 60 35.55 41.79 -25.89
CA ALA A 60 36.01 42.94 -25.14
C ALA A 60 36.36 42.54 -23.70
N ILE A 61 37.39 43.15 -23.11
CA ILE A 61 37.69 43.03 -21.67
C ILE A 61 36.46 43.48 -20.87
N GLY A 62 36.05 42.67 -19.90
CA GLY A 62 34.85 42.92 -19.08
C GLY A 62 33.54 42.43 -19.71
N LEU A 63 33.57 41.77 -20.88
CA LEU A 63 32.38 41.16 -21.45
C LEU A 63 31.85 40.06 -20.52
N LEU A 64 30.58 40.17 -20.12
CA LEU A 64 29.89 39.22 -19.23
C LEU A 64 28.96 38.29 -20.01
N ILE A 65 29.06 37.00 -19.73
CA ILE A 65 28.17 35.96 -20.26
C ILE A 65 27.79 34.98 -19.16
N TYR A 66 26.71 34.22 -19.38
CA TYR A 66 26.34 33.11 -18.52
C TYR A 66 26.53 31.79 -19.27
N LEU A 67 27.59 31.06 -18.94
CA LEU A 67 27.96 29.79 -19.56
C LEU A 67 27.00 28.70 -19.09
N ILE A 68 26.51 27.88 -20.03
CA ILE A 68 25.71 26.68 -19.77
C ILE A 68 26.30 25.53 -20.58
N GLU A 69 27.03 24.63 -19.91
CA GLU A 69 27.67 23.46 -20.50
C GLU A 69 27.35 22.22 -19.68
N GLY A 70 26.38 21.42 -20.12
CA GLY A 70 25.85 20.31 -19.32
C GLY A 70 25.36 20.76 -17.94
N ASN A 71 26.03 20.30 -16.88
CA ASN A 71 25.73 20.67 -15.48
C ASN A 71 26.53 21.89 -14.99
N VAL A 72 27.46 22.41 -15.81
CA VAL A 72 28.25 23.59 -15.47
C VAL A 72 27.45 24.83 -15.86
N GLN A 73 27.16 25.67 -14.87
CA GLN A 73 26.51 26.96 -15.07
C GLN A 73 27.34 28.03 -14.36
N CYS A 74 27.86 29.01 -15.10
CA CYS A 74 28.78 29.99 -14.51
C CYS A 74 28.57 31.37 -15.11
N LEU A 75 28.54 32.40 -14.25
CA LEU A 75 28.80 33.76 -14.67
C LEU A 75 30.29 33.90 -15.03
N GLN A 76 30.57 34.20 -16.29
CA GLN A 76 31.93 34.39 -16.79
C GLN A 76 32.19 35.82 -17.24
N VAL A 77 33.43 36.25 -17.11
CA VAL A 77 33.96 37.52 -17.62
C VAL A 77 35.18 37.28 -18.50
N TYR A 78 35.30 37.99 -19.61
CA TYR A 78 36.52 37.98 -20.41
C TYR A 78 37.57 38.92 -19.82
N ASN A 79 38.75 38.41 -19.46
CA ASN A 79 39.81 39.19 -18.80
C ASN A 79 40.79 39.87 -19.79
N GLY A 80 40.60 39.66 -21.11
CA GLY A 80 41.51 40.12 -22.16
C GLY A 80 42.28 39.02 -22.87
N SER A 81 42.45 37.87 -22.21
CA SER A 81 43.15 36.69 -22.75
C SER A 81 42.32 35.42 -22.65
N ASN A 82 41.55 35.24 -21.57
CA ASN A 82 40.74 34.07 -21.29
C ASN A 82 39.39 34.47 -20.66
N TRP A 83 38.45 33.53 -20.67
CA TRP A 83 37.23 33.60 -19.87
C TRP A 83 37.52 33.13 -18.44
N GLU A 84 37.09 33.91 -17.44
CA GLU A 84 37.21 33.58 -16.01
C GLU A 84 35.83 33.46 -15.37
N ASN A 85 35.70 32.52 -14.42
CA ASN A 85 34.49 32.37 -13.62
C ASN A 85 34.46 33.44 -12.51
N ILE A 86 33.46 34.31 -12.52
CA ILE A 86 33.17 35.21 -11.39
C ILE A 86 32.44 34.42 -10.30
N TYR A 87 31.41 33.69 -10.71
CA TYR A 87 30.60 32.88 -9.81
C TYR A 87 30.00 31.73 -10.60
N CYS A 88 30.31 30.52 -10.17
CA CYS A 88 29.50 29.36 -10.50
C CYS A 88 28.65 29.12 -9.25
N PRO A 89 27.30 29.10 -9.35
CA PRO A 89 26.51 28.44 -8.33
C PRO A 89 27.17 27.09 -8.06
N THR A 90 27.43 26.77 -6.79
CA THR A 90 28.02 25.48 -6.42
C THR A 90 27.27 24.39 -7.17
N SER A 91 28.03 23.50 -7.83
CA SER A 91 27.48 22.33 -8.52
C SER A 91 26.41 21.73 -7.63
N ASN A 92 25.15 21.85 -8.01
CA ASN A 92 24.11 21.28 -7.18
C ASN A 92 24.29 19.75 -7.24
N THR A 93 24.50 19.16 -6.08
CA THR A 93 24.68 17.72 -5.98
C THR A 93 23.30 17.08 -5.99
N MET A 94 23.16 15.97 -6.70
CA MET A 94 21.87 15.28 -6.71
C MET A 94 21.54 14.75 -5.31
N PRO A 95 20.27 14.78 -4.89
CA PRO A 95 19.89 14.24 -3.59
C PRO A 95 20.10 12.72 -3.53
N LEU A 96 20.26 12.20 -2.32
CA LEU A 96 20.54 10.80 -2.02
C LEU A 96 19.44 10.20 -1.14
N ALA A 97 19.17 8.92 -1.35
CA ALA A 97 18.36 8.11 -0.46
C ALA A 97 19.26 7.09 0.27
N LYS A 98 19.10 7.00 1.60
CA LYS A 98 19.82 6.06 2.47
C LYS A 98 18.86 5.24 3.30
N ASN A 99 19.38 4.19 3.94
CA ASN A 99 18.63 3.34 4.87
C ASN A 99 17.31 2.79 4.27
N VAL A 100 17.32 2.51 2.96
CA VAL A 100 16.15 2.01 2.24
C VAL A 100 15.82 0.62 2.77
N SER A 101 14.66 0.49 3.41
CA SER A 101 14.25 -0.71 4.13
C SER A 101 12.75 -0.95 3.99
N VAL A 102 12.35 -2.19 4.21
CA VAL A 102 10.94 -2.61 4.17
C VAL A 102 10.63 -3.41 5.43
N SER A 103 9.46 -3.17 6.01
CA SER A 103 8.91 -3.91 7.14
C SER A 103 7.47 -4.34 6.88
N GLY A 104 7.00 -5.35 7.63
CA GLY A 104 5.66 -5.92 7.50
C GLY A 104 5.68 -7.45 7.55
N ILE A 105 4.50 -8.06 7.46
CA ILE A 105 4.35 -9.51 7.41
C ILE A 105 4.45 -9.97 5.95
N LEU A 106 5.31 -10.94 5.68
CA LEU A 106 5.54 -11.51 4.35
C LEU A 106 4.49 -12.59 4.02
N SER A 107 3.22 -12.22 3.92
CA SER A 107 2.14 -13.12 3.49
C SER A 107 1.17 -12.39 2.56
N VAL A 108 0.64 -13.07 1.56
CA VAL A 108 -0.32 -12.47 0.63
C VAL A 108 -1.53 -11.91 1.39
N GLY A 109 -1.92 -10.67 1.07
CA GLY A 109 -2.99 -9.92 1.73
C GLY A 109 -2.47 -8.92 2.76
N GLU A 110 -1.25 -9.09 3.25
CA GLU A 110 -0.64 -8.20 4.24
C GLU A 110 -0.04 -6.93 3.63
N LEU A 111 0.04 -5.88 4.45
CA LEU A 111 0.62 -4.60 4.06
C LEU A 111 2.10 -4.55 4.39
N LEU A 112 2.93 -4.26 3.40
CA LEU A 112 4.33 -3.88 3.59
C LEU A 112 4.47 -2.36 3.61
N THR A 113 5.40 -1.87 4.43
CA THR A 113 5.73 -0.45 4.57
C THR A 113 7.21 -0.24 4.29
N ALA A 114 7.52 0.65 3.36
CA ALA A 114 8.89 1.07 3.05
C ALA A 114 9.30 2.32 3.82
N ASN A 115 10.59 2.41 4.13
CA ASN A 115 11.21 3.56 4.80
C ASN A 115 12.56 3.90 4.14
N TYR A 116 12.93 5.18 4.14
CA TYR A 116 14.25 5.66 3.71
C TYR A 116 14.58 6.99 4.41
N THR A 117 15.83 7.42 4.29
CA THR A 117 16.33 8.73 4.73
C THR A 117 16.75 9.53 3.51
N TYR A 118 16.18 10.71 3.31
CA TYR A 118 16.62 11.67 2.31
C TYR A 118 17.83 12.46 2.84
N GLU A 119 18.84 12.66 1.99
CA GLU A 119 19.96 13.56 2.24
C GLU A 119 20.28 14.37 0.99
N ASP A 120 20.69 15.61 1.21
CA ASP A 120 21.20 16.50 0.19
C ASP A 120 22.40 17.27 0.76
N ALA A 121 23.50 17.39 0.00
CA ALA A 121 24.73 17.97 0.55
C ALA A 121 24.62 19.48 0.79
N GLU A 122 23.75 20.15 0.04
CA GLU A 122 23.47 21.58 0.17
C GLU A 122 22.28 21.86 1.12
N GLY A 123 21.61 20.80 1.59
CA GLY A 123 20.46 20.90 2.48
C GLY A 123 19.17 21.28 1.76
N ASP A 124 19.08 21.03 0.44
CA ASP A 124 17.85 21.23 -0.31
C ASP A 124 16.73 20.35 0.27
N VAL A 125 15.55 20.94 0.51
CA VAL A 125 14.40 20.23 1.10
C VAL A 125 13.90 19.15 0.15
N GLU A 126 13.52 18.00 0.70
CA GLU A 126 12.89 16.93 -0.07
C GLU A 126 11.54 17.37 -0.67
N GLY A 127 11.40 17.16 -1.97
CA GLY A 127 10.15 17.28 -2.70
C GLY A 127 9.39 15.95 -2.77
N THR A 128 8.57 15.76 -3.81
CA THR A 128 7.88 14.48 -4.02
C THR A 128 8.80 13.49 -4.72
N SER A 129 9.44 12.62 -3.94
CA SER A 129 10.25 11.49 -4.41
C SER A 129 9.41 10.45 -5.16
N LEU A 130 10.05 9.69 -6.05
CA LEU A 130 9.39 8.65 -6.85
C LEU A 130 9.64 7.28 -6.22
N TYR A 131 8.63 6.42 -6.24
CA TYR A 131 8.67 5.10 -5.62
C TYR A 131 8.30 4.01 -6.61
N GLN A 132 8.90 2.84 -6.47
CA GLN A 132 8.56 1.66 -7.26
C GLN A 132 8.86 0.39 -6.46
N TRP A 133 7.90 -0.54 -6.41
CA TRP A 133 8.13 -1.88 -5.88
C TRP A 133 8.55 -2.85 -6.99
N TYR A 134 9.42 -3.78 -6.64
CA TYR A 134 9.99 -4.78 -7.53
C TYR A 134 9.73 -6.18 -6.99
N ARG A 135 9.60 -7.14 -7.90
CA ARG A 135 9.43 -8.56 -7.63
C ARG A 135 10.53 -9.35 -8.33
N ALA A 136 11.13 -10.29 -7.64
CA ALA A 136 12.17 -11.19 -8.14
C ALA A 136 11.89 -12.64 -7.75
N ASP A 137 12.60 -13.56 -8.39
CA ASP A 137 12.47 -15.00 -8.17
C ASP A 137 13.26 -15.49 -6.95
N ASP A 138 14.26 -14.74 -6.50
CA ASP A 138 15.13 -15.11 -5.38
C ASP A 138 15.65 -13.88 -4.60
N ALA A 139 16.38 -14.15 -3.51
CA ALA A 139 16.98 -13.13 -2.66
C ALA A 139 18.13 -12.34 -3.33
N LEU A 140 18.57 -12.74 -4.53
CA LEU A 140 19.63 -12.09 -5.29
C LEU A 140 19.06 -11.15 -6.38
N GLY A 141 17.75 -11.16 -6.60
CA GLY A 141 17.10 -10.31 -7.59
C GLY A 141 17.03 -10.92 -8.99
N THR A 142 17.15 -12.23 -9.13
CA THR A 142 17.02 -12.89 -10.44
C THR A 142 15.64 -12.61 -11.05
N ASN A 143 15.61 -12.25 -12.33
CA ASN A 143 14.41 -11.88 -13.10
C ASN A 143 13.57 -10.78 -12.45
N GLU A 144 14.22 -9.79 -11.85
CA GLU A 144 13.55 -8.63 -11.28
C GLU A 144 12.62 -7.95 -12.31
N MET A 145 11.39 -7.67 -11.90
CA MET A 145 10.44 -6.86 -12.65
C MET A 145 9.76 -5.84 -11.74
N ALA A 146 9.52 -4.65 -12.27
CA ALA A 146 8.71 -3.64 -11.61
C ALA A 146 7.25 -4.10 -11.50
N ILE A 147 6.66 -3.93 -10.32
CA ILE A 147 5.24 -4.22 -10.08
C ILE A 147 4.42 -3.02 -10.55
N THR A 148 3.66 -3.20 -11.63
CA THR A 148 2.87 -2.12 -12.25
C THR A 148 1.94 -1.45 -11.23
N GLY A 149 2.04 -0.11 -11.12
CA GLY A 149 1.19 0.71 -10.25
C GLY A 149 1.63 0.77 -8.78
N ALA A 150 2.57 -0.07 -8.35
CA ALA A 150 3.08 -0.07 -6.98
C ALA A 150 4.08 1.08 -6.74
N THR A 151 3.54 2.29 -6.61
CA THR A 151 4.28 3.57 -6.59
C THR A 151 4.09 4.35 -5.29
N ASN A 152 3.71 3.67 -4.21
CA ASN A 152 3.52 4.23 -2.88
C ASN A 152 4.52 3.62 -1.89
N LEU A 153 4.72 4.27 -0.74
CA LEU A 153 5.51 3.72 0.38
C LEU A 153 4.89 2.45 0.96
N ASN A 154 3.59 2.25 0.78
CA ASN A 154 2.89 1.05 1.23
C ASN A 154 2.53 0.16 0.03
N TYR A 155 2.69 -1.15 0.19
CA TYR A 155 2.32 -2.14 -0.82
C TYR A 155 1.56 -3.30 -0.20
N MET A 156 0.36 -3.57 -0.70
CA MET A 156 -0.45 -4.72 -0.30
C MET A 156 -0.01 -5.93 -1.11
N LEU A 157 0.44 -6.98 -0.44
CA LEU A 157 0.92 -8.20 -1.06
C LEU A 157 -0.22 -8.90 -1.81
N SER A 158 0.01 -9.24 -3.07
CA SER A 158 -0.94 -9.88 -3.97
C SER A 158 -0.63 -11.37 -4.14
N VAL A 159 -1.58 -12.13 -4.70
CA VAL A 159 -1.35 -13.55 -5.01
C VAL A 159 -0.18 -13.79 -5.96
N ASN A 160 0.17 -12.81 -6.79
CA ASN A 160 1.32 -12.89 -7.70
C ASN A 160 2.66 -12.75 -6.98
N ASP A 161 2.66 -12.31 -5.73
CA ASP A 161 3.85 -12.20 -4.89
C ASP A 161 4.16 -13.52 -4.17
N ASN A 162 3.24 -14.49 -4.14
CA ASN A 162 3.45 -15.77 -3.47
C ASN A 162 4.72 -16.48 -3.94
N GLY A 163 5.60 -16.82 -3.00
CA GLY A 163 6.89 -17.45 -3.25
C GLY A 163 7.95 -16.53 -3.84
N LYS A 164 7.66 -15.23 -4.02
CA LYS A 164 8.57 -14.24 -4.63
C LYS A 164 9.29 -13.42 -3.57
N TYR A 165 10.32 -12.70 -4.02
CA TYR A 165 11.11 -11.77 -3.21
C TYR A 165 10.84 -10.35 -3.67
N LEU A 166 10.59 -9.44 -2.73
CA LEU A 166 10.27 -8.05 -3.05
C LEU A 166 11.39 -7.09 -2.66
N SER A 167 11.54 -6.02 -3.43
CA SER A 167 12.42 -4.88 -3.12
C SER A 167 11.68 -3.57 -3.36
N PHE A 168 12.03 -2.54 -2.60
CA PHE A 168 11.49 -1.19 -2.76
C PHE A 168 12.59 -0.27 -3.30
N GLY A 169 12.29 0.43 -4.39
CA GLY A 169 13.13 1.49 -4.97
C GLY A 169 12.58 2.88 -4.71
N VAL A 170 13.47 3.81 -4.39
CA VAL A 170 13.18 5.24 -4.24
C VAL A 170 14.14 6.07 -5.07
N THR A 171 13.60 7.00 -5.86
CA THR A 171 14.37 8.07 -6.51
C THR A 171 14.09 9.38 -5.77
N PRO A 172 15.04 9.89 -4.96
CA PRO A 172 14.84 11.09 -4.15
C PRO A 172 14.72 12.32 -5.06
N ARG A 173 13.85 13.27 -4.70
CA ARG A 173 13.70 14.52 -5.43
C ARG A 173 13.81 15.71 -4.50
N ALA A 174 14.59 16.72 -4.89
CA ALA A 174 14.72 17.98 -4.17
C ALA A 174 13.69 19.00 -4.67
N VAL A 175 13.33 19.98 -3.84
CA VAL A 175 12.47 21.12 -4.23
C VAL A 175 13.25 22.15 -5.04
N THR A 176 14.50 22.40 -4.67
CA THR A 176 15.43 23.34 -5.32
C THR A 176 16.65 22.59 -5.82
N GLY A 177 17.40 23.20 -6.74
CA GLY A 177 18.66 22.59 -7.19
C GLY A 177 18.57 21.53 -8.28
N ALA A 178 19.41 20.50 -8.18
CA ALA A 178 19.41 19.30 -8.99
C ALA A 178 18.27 18.43 -8.50
N LEU A 179 17.18 18.43 -9.26
CA LEU A 179 15.89 18.03 -8.74
C LEU A 179 15.71 16.53 -8.52
N THR A 180 16.62 15.67 -8.98
CA THR A 180 16.38 14.21 -9.01
C THR A 180 17.68 13.44 -8.83
N GLY A 181 17.70 12.60 -7.79
CA GLY A 181 18.79 11.68 -7.49
C GLY A 181 18.73 10.38 -8.30
N LEU A 182 19.64 9.46 -7.97
CA LEU A 182 19.61 8.10 -8.49
C LEU A 182 18.68 7.23 -7.65
N GLU A 183 18.08 6.22 -8.29
CA GLU A 183 17.30 5.23 -7.58
C GLU A 183 18.19 4.40 -6.65
N VAL A 184 17.74 4.22 -5.41
CA VAL A 184 18.32 3.30 -4.44
C VAL A 184 17.27 2.27 -4.04
N LYS A 185 17.64 0.99 -4.10
CA LYS A 185 16.77 -0.13 -3.75
C LYS A 185 17.09 -0.72 -2.38
N SER A 186 16.08 -1.21 -1.69
CA SER A 186 16.27 -2.03 -0.49
C SER A 186 16.87 -3.39 -0.86
N ASN A 187 17.41 -4.08 0.15
CA ASN A 187 17.62 -5.52 0.03
C ASN A 187 16.29 -6.24 -0.30
N TYR A 188 16.39 -7.40 -0.95
CA TYR A 188 15.24 -8.25 -1.18
C TYR A 188 14.75 -8.90 0.13
N ILE A 189 13.44 -8.88 0.35
CA ILE A 189 12.77 -9.59 1.44
C ILE A 189 11.87 -10.68 0.86
N GLY A 190 11.82 -11.83 1.53
CA GLY A 190 11.06 -12.97 1.05
C GLY A 190 11.64 -14.31 1.51
N ALA A 191 11.11 -15.43 1.03
CA ALA A 191 9.98 -15.51 0.11
C ALA A 191 8.66 -15.08 0.78
N VAL A 192 7.75 -14.44 0.04
CA VAL A 192 6.39 -14.14 0.52
C VAL A 192 5.63 -15.45 0.68
N GLY A 193 5.04 -15.69 1.85
CA GLY A 193 4.20 -16.84 2.12
C GLY A 193 2.87 -16.79 1.38
N ALA A 194 2.29 -17.96 1.12
CA ALA A 194 0.97 -18.09 0.52
C ALA A 194 -0.11 -17.37 1.34
N VAL A 195 -1.26 -17.10 0.71
CA VAL A 195 -2.47 -16.68 1.42
C VAL A 195 -2.74 -17.73 2.49
N ILE A 196 -2.71 -17.37 3.76
CA ILE A 196 -3.33 -18.20 4.78
C ILE A 196 -4.84 -17.95 4.64
N THR A 197 -5.49 -18.65 3.69
CA THR A 197 -6.94 -18.73 3.71
C THR A 197 -7.28 -19.58 4.92
N ASN A 198 -7.66 -18.94 6.01
CA ASN A 198 -8.27 -19.59 7.17
C ASN A 198 -9.58 -20.23 6.71
N GLU A 199 -9.50 -21.45 6.19
CA GLU A 199 -10.66 -22.20 5.73
C GLU A 199 -11.37 -22.73 6.98
N ALA A 200 -12.51 -22.11 7.28
CA ALA A 200 -13.43 -22.54 8.32
C ALA A 200 -14.40 -23.58 7.74
N ARG A 201 -14.66 -24.67 8.47
CA ARG A 201 -15.60 -25.72 8.07
C ARG A 201 -16.29 -26.33 9.28
N ILE A 202 -17.49 -26.89 9.09
CA ILE A 202 -18.07 -27.80 10.09
C ILE A 202 -17.22 -29.08 10.07
N ASN A 203 -16.71 -29.49 11.22
CA ASN A 203 -15.69 -30.53 11.33
C ASN A 203 -16.22 -31.83 11.95
N GLU A 204 -17.05 -31.71 12.99
CA GLU A 204 -17.56 -32.84 13.75
C GLU A 204 -18.85 -32.43 14.47
N PHE A 205 -19.83 -33.32 14.61
CA PHE A 205 -21.01 -33.07 15.42
C PHE A 205 -21.65 -34.36 15.95
N HIS A 206 -22.43 -34.23 17.02
CA HIS A 206 -23.15 -35.32 17.68
C HIS A 206 -24.55 -34.82 18.08
N TYR A 207 -25.59 -35.53 17.65
CA TYR A 207 -27.00 -35.10 17.77
C TYR A 207 -27.97 -36.19 18.25
N ASP A 208 -27.61 -37.48 18.22
CA ASP A 208 -28.53 -38.57 18.62
C ASP A 208 -27.82 -39.68 19.42
N ASN A 209 -28.53 -40.24 20.40
CA ASN A 209 -28.03 -41.31 21.26
C ASN A 209 -28.97 -42.49 21.43
N VAL A 210 -28.41 -43.60 21.93
CA VAL A 210 -29.19 -44.63 22.60
C VAL A 210 -29.90 -44.02 23.82
N GLY A 211 -31.21 -43.80 23.71
CA GLY A 211 -32.05 -43.41 24.83
C GLY A 211 -32.29 -41.90 24.90
N THR A 212 -31.70 -41.21 25.88
CA THR A 212 -31.81 -39.75 26.00
C THR A 212 -30.56 -39.11 25.44
N ASP A 213 -30.75 -38.11 24.59
CA ASP A 213 -29.66 -37.36 23.98
C ASP A 213 -28.85 -36.61 25.05
N VAL A 214 -27.54 -36.84 25.02
CA VAL A 214 -26.54 -36.32 25.94
C VAL A 214 -25.25 -36.04 25.18
N ASN A 215 -24.44 -35.12 25.69
CA ASN A 215 -23.14 -34.76 25.10
C ASN A 215 -23.22 -34.24 23.65
N GLU A 216 -24.36 -33.70 23.23
CA GLU A 216 -24.52 -33.12 21.90
C GLU A 216 -23.59 -31.91 21.72
N PHE A 217 -23.03 -31.79 20.51
CA PHE A 217 -22.10 -30.71 20.18
C PHE A 217 -21.98 -30.48 18.67
N VAL A 218 -21.45 -29.31 18.30
CA VAL A 218 -20.95 -28.99 16.97
C VAL A 218 -19.54 -28.43 17.10
N GLU A 219 -18.63 -28.90 16.25
CA GLU A 219 -17.26 -28.42 16.17
C GLU A 219 -16.98 -27.78 14.81
N ILE A 220 -16.34 -26.62 14.85
CA ILE A 220 -15.80 -25.93 13.68
C ILE A 220 -14.28 -26.01 13.69
N ARG A 221 -13.69 -26.39 12.56
CA ARG A 221 -12.24 -26.31 12.34
C ARG A 221 -11.93 -25.08 11.51
N ILE A 222 -10.96 -24.28 11.95
CA ILE A 222 -10.33 -23.24 11.14
C ILE A 222 -8.87 -23.62 10.92
N THR A 223 -8.47 -23.75 9.66
CA THR A 223 -7.07 -24.03 9.28
C THR A 223 -6.15 -22.92 9.79
N GLY A 224 -4.98 -23.28 10.29
CA GLY A 224 -4.00 -22.37 10.89
C GLY A 224 -3.78 -22.66 12.38
N ASN A 225 -2.55 -22.49 12.85
CA ASN A 225 -2.25 -22.53 14.28
C ASN A 225 -2.79 -21.30 15.02
N LEU A 226 -2.61 -21.25 16.34
CA LEU A 226 -3.09 -20.15 17.19
C LEU A 226 -2.68 -18.74 16.69
N SER A 227 -1.46 -18.58 16.15
CA SER A 227 -0.96 -17.28 15.67
C SER A 227 -1.50 -16.85 14.30
N SER A 228 -2.22 -17.73 13.61
CA SER A 228 -2.76 -17.49 12.27
C SER A 228 -4.28 -17.45 12.21
N GLN A 229 -4.96 -17.55 13.36
CA GLN A 229 -6.42 -17.48 13.43
C GLN A 229 -6.98 -16.10 13.09
N PRO A 230 -8.25 -16.01 12.63
CA PRO A 230 -8.92 -14.73 12.40
C PRO A 230 -8.88 -13.82 13.64
N VAL A 231 -8.63 -12.53 13.41
CA VAL A 231 -8.54 -11.52 14.48
C VAL A 231 -9.89 -11.33 15.17
N ASP A 232 -10.99 -11.39 14.42
CA ASP A 232 -12.34 -11.17 14.91
C ASP A 232 -13.21 -12.42 14.69
N LEU A 233 -13.30 -13.25 15.72
CA LEU A 233 -14.13 -14.47 15.72
C LEU A 233 -15.62 -14.19 15.92
N SER A 234 -16.01 -12.96 16.28
CA SER A 234 -17.43 -12.60 16.42
C SER A 234 -18.16 -12.54 15.06
N GLN A 235 -17.40 -12.47 13.97
CA GLN A 235 -17.90 -12.49 12.60
C GLN A 235 -18.17 -13.90 12.07
N TYR A 236 -17.80 -14.94 12.81
CA TYR A 236 -18.10 -16.32 12.48
C TYR A 236 -19.21 -16.83 13.39
N SER A 237 -20.23 -17.45 12.80
CA SER A 237 -21.39 -17.98 13.54
C SER A 237 -21.82 -19.36 13.05
N VAL A 238 -22.17 -20.20 14.01
CA VAL A 238 -22.81 -21.50 13.80
C VAL A 238 -24.29 -21.36 14.14
N VAL A 239 -25.16 -21.86 13.26
CA VAL A 239 -26.62 -21.74 13.39
C VAL A 239 -27.26 -23.10 13.18
N LEU A 240 -28.14 -23.49 14.10
CA LEU A 240 -28.95 -24.71 14.00
C LEU A 240 -30.34 -24.39 13.44
N TYR A 241 -30.81 -25.25 12.56
CA TYR A 241 -32.07 -25.14 11.84
C TYR A 241 -32.94 -26.36 12.07
N ASN A 242 -34.24 -26.13 12.26
CA ASN A 242 -35.26 -27.16 12.25
C ASN A 242 -35.72 -27.34 10.79
N GLY A 243 -35.60 -28.54 10.22
CA GLY A 243 -35.98 -28.76 8.83
C GLY A 243 -37.48 -29.04 8.64
N SER A 244 -38.23 -29.31 9.70
CA SER A 244 -39.70 -29.43 9.64
C SER A 244 -40.38 -28.08 9.42
N ASP A 245 -39.94 -27.03 10.11
CA ASP A 245 -40.44 -25.65 9.93
C ASP A 245 -39.50 -24.74 9.13
N GLN A 246 -38.35 -25.29 8.70
CA GLN A 246 -37.30 -24.66 7.90
C GLN A 246 -36.65 -23.44 8.58
N SER A 247 -36.83 -23.25 9.88
CA SER A 247 -36.41 -22.05 10.60
C SER A 247 -35.19 -22.28 11.49
N LEU A 248 -34.37 -21.25 11.63
CA LEU A 248 -33.32 -21.23 12.65
C LEU A 248 -33.95 -21.28 14.05
N TYR A 249 -33.34 -22.03 14.97
CA TYR A 249 -33.81 -22.10 16.36
C TYR A 249 -32.73 -21.77 17.40
N LEU A 250 -31.44 -21.92 17.04
CA LEU A 250 -30.34 -21.60 17.94
C LEU A 250 -29.12 -21.13 17.13
N SER A 251 -28.32 -20.24 17.70
CA SER A 251 -27.08 -19.76 17.08
C SER A 251 -26.07 -19.34 18.12
N GLU A 252 -24.80 -19.44 17.78
CA GLU A 252 -23.70 -18.91 18.59
C GLU A 252 -22.57 -18.37 17.70
N THR A 253 -21.74 -17.51 18.26
CA THR A 253 -20.52 -16.98 17.61
C THR A 253 -19.30 -17.76 18.05
N LEU A 254 -18.31 -17.94 17.17
CA LEU A 254 -17.08 -18.67 17.49
C LEU A 254 -16.29 -18.05 18.65
N SER A 255 -16.46 -16.74 18.91
CA SER A 255 -15.88 -16.07 20.07
C SER A 255 -16.34 -16.63 21.42
N ASN A 256 -17.51 -17.28 21.47
CA ASN A 256 -18.08 -17.85 22.69
C ASN A 256 -17.83 -19.36 22.83
N LEU A 257 -17.19 -19.98 21.83
CA LEU A 257 -16.95 -21.42 21.81
C LEU A 257 -15.65 -21.79 22.52
N THR A 258 -15.58 -23.03 23.01
CA THR A 258 -14.34 -23.55 23.62
C THR A 258 -13.32 -23.80 22.52
N ARG A 259 -12.17 -23.11 22.58
CA ARG A 259 -11.10 -23.22 21.58
C ARG A 259 -9.95 -24.10 22.05
N THR A 260 -9.55 -25.04 21.21
CA THR A 260 -8.29 -25.77 21.28
C THR A 260 -7.53 -25.60 19.97
N CYS A 261 -6.20 -25.74 19.98
CA CYS A 261 -5.39 -25.63 18.77
C CYS A 261 -4.23 -26.62 18.81
N ASP A 262 -3.87 -27.15 17.64
CA ASP A 262 -2.64 -27.88 17.41
C ASP A 262 -1.67 -27.06 16.52
N ALA A 263 -0.68 -27.74 15.93
CA ALA A 263 0.32 -27.08 15.09
C ALA A 263 -0.22 -26.58 13.74
N SER A 264 -1.37 -27.09 13.32
CA SER A 264 -1.94 -26.91 11.98
C SER A 264 -3.32 -26.25 12.01
N ASN A 265 -4.11 -26.43 13.08
CA ASN A 265 -5.53 -26.12 13.14
C ASN A 265 -5.94 -25.57 14.51
N CYS A 266 -7.06 -24.84 14.53
CA CYS A 266 -7.83 -24.60 15.74
C CYS A 266 -9.25 -25.15 15.59
N TYR A 267 -9.76 -25.69 16.68
CA TYR A 267 -11.09 -26.30 16.82
C TYR A 267 -11.91 -25.47 17.79
N TYR A 268 -13.15 -25.21 17.41
CA TYR A 268 -14.10 -24.39 18.15
C TYR A 268 -15.33 -25.23 18.45
N VAL A 269 -15.48 -25.59 19.71
CA VAL A 269 -16.48 -26.55 20.17
C VAL A 269 -17.64 -25.82 20.81
N TRP A 270 -18.83 -26.03 20.26
CA TRP A 270 -20.10 -25.66 20.86
C TRP A 270 -20.75 -26.90 21.46
N ASP A 271 -20.71 -27.01 22.79
CA ASP A 271 -21.27 -28.15 23.52
C ASP A 271 -22.32 -27.71 24.54
N SER A 272 -22.89 -28.68 25.26
CA SER A 272 -23.99 -28.45 26.21
C SER A 272 -25.21 -27.80 25.54
N ILE A 273 -25.40 -28.12 24.27
CA ILE A 273 -26.52 -27.68 23.43
C ILE A 273 -27.53 -28.82 23.31
N ALA A 274 -28.77 -28.47 22.99
CA ALA A 274 -29.80 -29.43 22.61
C ALA A 274 -30.00 -29.30 21.09
N ILE A 275 -29.55 -30.30 20.35
CA ILE A 275 -29.72 -30.39 18.91
C ILE A 275 -31.02 -31.17 18.66
N GLN A 276 -31.76 -30.79 17.63
CA GLN A 276 -32.97 -31.51 17.25
C GLN A 276 -32.60 -32.70 16.35
N ASN A 277 -33.29 -33.82 16.51
CA ASN A 277 -33.09 -35.07 15.76
C ASN A 277 -34.17 -35.27 14.68
N GLY A 278 -34.61 -34.18 14.05
CA GLY A 278 -35.58 -34.21 12.96
C GLY A 278 -34.98 -34.70 11.64
N ALA A 279 -35.80 -35.38 10.86
CA ALA A 279 -35.45 -35.86 9.51
C ALA A 279 -36.09 -34.97 8.42
N PRO A 280 -35.39 -33.94 7.89
CA PRO A 280 -34.05 -33.47 8.25
C PRO A 280 -34.05 -32.31 9.25
N ASP A 281 -32.90 -32.06 9.85
CA ASP A 281 -32.49 -30.82 10.53
C ASP A 281 -31.10 -30.41 10.02
N GLY A 282 -30.61 -29.21 10.38
CA GLY A 282 -29.38 -28.69 9.76
C GLY A 282 -28.53 -27.73 10.57
N ILE A 283 -27.29 -27.57 10.10
CA ILE A 283 -26.24 -26.76 10.70
C ILE A 283 -25.66 -25.85 9.61
N ALA A 284 -25.68 -24.54 9.82
CA ALA A 284 -25.03 -23.57 8.96
C ALA A 284 -23.81 -22.97 9.65
N LEU A 285 -22.72 -22.82 8.91
CA LEU A 285 -21.55 -22.04 9.29
C LEU A 285 -21.47 -20.80 8.41
N SER A 286 -21.20 -19.66 9.03
CA SER A 286 -21.01 -18.38 8.34
C SER A 286 -19.79 -17.64 8.85
N GLY A 287 -19.28 -16.73 8.02
CA GLY A 287 -18.13 -15.88 8.32
C GLY A 287 -18.31 -14.46 7.77
N PRO A 288 -17.23 -13.66 7.74
CA PRO A 288 -17.26 -12.24 7.32
C PRO A 288 -17.83 -12.02 5.92
N SER A 289 -17.69 -13.01 5.03
CA SER A 289 -18.14 -12.95 3.64
C SER A 289 -19.53 -13.59 3.41
N GLY A 290 -20.23 -14.01 4.47
CA GLY A 290 -21.54 -14.67 4.39
C GLY A 290 -21.51 -16.17 4.71
N LEU A 291 -22.45 -16.91 4.13
CA LEU A 291 -22.59 -18.36 4.34
C LEU A 291 -21.36 -19.12 3.82
N ILE A 292 -20.82 -20.02 4.64
CA ILE A 292 -19.68 -20.88 4.32
C ILE A 292 -20.16 -22.29 3.97
N GLU A 293 -20.94 -22.92 4.86
CA GLU A 293 -21.54 -24.25 4.65
C GLU A 293 -22.98 -24.26 5.20
N PHE A 294 -23.87 -25.00 4.55
CA PHE A 294 -25.18 -25.35 5.10
C PHE A 294 -25.41 -26.85 4.90
N LEU A 295 -25.29 -27.59 6.00
CA LEU A 295 -25.38 -29.05 6.03
C LEU A 295 -26.67 -29.48 6.70
N SER A 296 -27.14 -30.66 6.34
CA SER A 296 -28.25 -31.33 7.02
C SER A 296 -27.92 -32.80 7.23
N TYR A 297 -28.66 -33.44 8.13
CA TYR A 297 -28.64 -34.88 8.32
C TYR A 297 -30.03 -35.45 8.06
N GLU A 298 -30.07 -36.71 7.64
CA GLU A 298 -31.30 -37.47 7.36
C GLU A 298 -32.18 -36.87 6.23
N GLY A 299 -31.57 -36.13 5.30
CA GLY A 299 -32.24 -35.54 4.15
C GLY A 299 -31.81 -34.10 3.89
N THR A 300 -32.56 -33.39 3.04
CA THR A 300 -32.27 -31.99 2.68
C THR A 300 -33.51 -31.11 2.85
N PHE A 301 -33.30 -29.83 3.12
CA PHE A 301 -34.35 -28.81 3.16
C PHE A 301 -33.80 -27.44 2.78
N THR A 302 -34.68 -26.52 2.38
CA THR A 302 -34.31 -25.13 2.12
C THR A 302 -34.62 -24.30 3.36
N ALA A 303 -33.65 -23.53 3.86
CA ALA A 303 -33.91 -22.69 5.02
C ALA A 303 -34.85 -21.53 4.66
N ALA A 304 -35.84 -21.26 5.51
CA ALA A 304 -36.81 -20.19 5.34
C ALA A 304 -36.28 -18.83 5.82
N ASN A 305 -35.35 -18.82 6.77
CA ASN A 305 -34.81 -17.60 7.38
C ASN A 305 -33.31 -17.73 7.72
N GLY A 306 -32.75 -16.74 8.41
CA GLY A 306 -31.37 -16.76 8.87
C GLY A 306 -30.33 -16.62 7.75
N ILE A 307 -29.07 -16.92 8.09
CA ILE A 307 -27.93 -16.75 7.18
C ILE A 307 -27.97 -17.71 5.97
N ALA A 308 -28.73 -18.79 6.07
CA ALA A 308 -28.92 -19.77 5.00
C ALA A 308 -30.25 -19.58 4.23
N SER A 309 -30.99 -18.49 4.46
CA SER A 309 -32.32 -18.27 3.86
C SER A 309 -32.29 -18.44 2.33
N GLY A 310 -33.16 -19.31 1.81
CA GLY A 310 -33.26 -19.64 0.39
C GLY A 310 -32.21 -20.64 -0.13
N VAL A 311 -31.30 -21.11 0.71
CA VAL A 311 -30.27 -22.11 0.35
C VAL A 311 -30.78 -23.50 0.68
N LEU A 312 -30.65 -24.44 -0.26
CA LEU A 312 -30.88 -25.87 -0.04
C LEU A 312 -29.66 -26.46 0.69
N SER A 313 -29.90 -27.17 1.81
CA SER A 313 -28.85 -27.85 2.57
C SER A 313 -28.21 -29.00 1.78
N ILE A 314 -26.99 -29.36 2.17
CA ILE A 314 -26.31 -30.56 1.68
C ILE A 314 -26.42 -31.65 2.75
N ASP A 315 -27.04 -32.77 2.41
CA ASP A 315 -27.11 -33.94 3.30
C ASP A 315 -25.71 -34.53 3.50
N VAL A 316 -25.32 -34.74 4.75
CA VAL A 316 -24.04 -35.37 5.10
C VAL A 316 -23.99 -36.85 4.68
N GLY A 317 -25.14 -37.48 4.49
CA GLY A 317 -25.26 -38.86 3.99
C GLY A 317 -24.90 -39.94 5.01
N VAL A 318 -24.63 -39.54 6.26
CA VAL A 318 -24.47 -40.40 7.43
C VAL A 318 -25.44 -39.93 8.51
N LEU A 319 -25.90 -40.85 9.35
CA LEU A 319 -26.87 -40.54 10.39
C LEU A 319 -26.45 -41.23 11.69
N GLU A 320 -26.72 -40.57 12.81
CA GLU A 320 -26.74 -41.21 14.11
C GLU A 320 -28.09 -41.90 14.30
N THR A 321 -28.10 -42.95 15.12
CA THR A 321 -29.34 -43.67 15.42
C THR A 321 -29.48 -43.81 16.92
N ASN A 322 -30.64 -44.30 17.35
CA ASN A 322 -30.86 -44.91 18.66
C ASN A 322 -29.88 -46.05 19.03
N GLY A 323 -28.89 -46.39 18.19
CA GLY A 323 -27.76 -47.29 18.47
C GLY A 323 -26.41 -46.58 18.70
N SER A 324 -26.34 -45.25 18.56
CA SER A 324 -25.14 -44.44 18.75
C SER A 324 -24.84 -44.21 20.24
N ASN A 325 -23.60 -44.45 20.67
CA ASN A 325 -23.23 -44.18 22.06
C ASN A 325 -23.05 -42.68 22.29
N ALA A 326 -23.24 -42.24 23.55
CA ALA A 326 -22.99 -40.88 24.04
C ALA A 326 -21.56 -40.36 23.86
N THR A 327 -20.66 -41.19 23.33
CA THR A 327 -19.27 -40.84 23.03
C THR A 327 -18.98 -40.83 21.54
N GLY A 328 -19.94 -41.16 20.68
CA GLY A 328 -19.77 -41.12 19.23
C GLY A 328 -19.85 -39.71 18.65
N ALA A 329 -19.61 -39.62 17.35
CA ALA A 329 -19.87 -38.42 16.54
C ALA A 329 -19.83 -38.74 15.04
N ILE A 330 -20.41 -37.83 14.26
CA ILE A 330 -20.20 -37.72 12.82
C ILE A 330 -18.98 -36.83 12.58
N GLU A 331 -17.93 -37.42 12.01
CA GLU A 331 -16.63 -36.78 11.77
C GLU A 331 -16.42 -36.51 10.27
N LYS A 332 -15.84 -35.35 9.91
CA LYS A 332 -15.42 -34.99 8.55
C LYS A 332 -13.93 -35.24 8.34
N SER A 333 -13.56 -36.03 7.35
CA SER A 333 -12.15 -36.26 7.00
C SER A 333 -11.50 -35.03 6.36
N THR A 334 -10.17 -35.04 6.20
CA THR A 334 -9.44 -34.01 5.46
C THR A 334 -9.95 -33.84 4.02
N ALA A 335 -10.41 -34.92 3.39
CA ALA A 335 -10.97 -34.92 2.04
C ALA A 335 -12.44 -34.45 1.96
N GLY A 336 -13.06 -34.11 3.09
CA GLY A 336 -14.45 -33.65 3.15
C GLY A 336 -15.51 -34.76 3.19
N VAL A 337 -15.10 -36.02 3.35
CA VAL A 337 -16.01 -37.16 3.49
C VAL A 337 -16.50 -37.28 4.93
N TRP A 338 -17.81 -37.41 5.12
CA TRP A 338 -18.45 -37.64 6.42
C TRP A 338 -18.53 -39.12 6.77
N THR A 339 -18.23 -39.45 8.02
CA THR A 339 -18.27 -40.82 8.56
C THR A 339 -18.77 -40.83 9.99
N LEU A 340 -19.55 -41.84 10.35
CA LEU A 340 -20.00 -42.04 11.74
C LEU A 340 -18.98 -42.88 12.52
N ASN A 341 -18.52 -42.34 13.65
CA ASN A 341 -17.78 -43.07 14.66
C ASN A 341 -18.69 -43.33 15.87
N VAL A 342 -19.13 -44.58 16.04
CA VAL A 342 -20.16 -44.91 17.05
C VAL A 342 -19.65 -44.99 18.50
N ASN A 343 -18.34 -44.95 18.72
CA ASN A 343 -17.74 -45.21 20.04
C ASN A 343 -16.82 -44.10 20.55
N SER A 344 -16.39 -43.20 19.69
CA SER A 344 -15.50 -42.09 20.06
C SER A 344 -15.80 -40.85 19.23
N ASN A 345 -15.42 -39.72 19.78
CA ASN A 345 -15.37 -38.42 19.13
C ASN A 345 -13.97 -37.84 19.33
N THR A 346 -13.63 -36.88 18.50
CA THR A 346 -12.35 -36.17 18.49
C THR A 346 -12.47 -34.71 18.91
N LYS A 347 -13.58 -34.37 19.57
CA LYS A 347 -13.91 -33.02 20.03
C LYS A 347 -12.70 -32.31 20.65
N GLY A 348 -12.30 -31.21 20.02
CA GLY A 348 -11.17 -30.36 20.35
C GLY A 348 -9.84 -30.76 19.69
N ALA A 349 -9.84 -31.69 18.74
CA ALA A 349 -8.65 -32.22 18.09
C ALA A 349 -8.93 -32.67 16.64
N GLU A 350 -7.87 -33.08 15.93
CA GLU A 350 -8.00 -33.61 14.56
C GLU A 350 -8.81 -34.93 14.57
N ASN A 351 -9.76 -35.05 13.64
CA ASN A 351 -10.58 -36.24 13.46
C ASN A 351 -9.73 -37.48 13.16
N SER A 352 -10.14 -38.63 13.71
CA SER A 352 -9.34 -39.87 13.71
C SER A 352 -9.72 -40.81 12.55
N LEU A 353 -9.88 -40.25 11.35
CA LEU A 353 -10.45 -40.91 10.17
C LEU A 353 -9.43 -41.47 9.17
#